data_AF-A0AAU3G543-F1
#
_entry.id   AF-A0AAU3G543-F1
#
_cell.length_a   1.000
_cell.length_b   1.000
_cell.length_c   1.000
_cell.angle_alpha   90.00
_cell.angle_beta   90.00
_cell.angle_gamma   90.00
#
_symmetry.space_group_name_H-M   'P 1'
#
loop_
_entity.id
_entity.type
_entity.pdbx_description
1 polymer ?
#
loop_
_entity_poly.entity_id
_entity_poly.type
_entity_poly.pdbx_seq_one_letter_code
_entity_poly.pdbx_strand_id
1 'polypeptide(L)'
;MDWLVALDRDGVPHREAFFAKLRERFMLPEPVEELWRPYRTRMPYLVRCRPEVLDGLARLRATGWRVATGWRVAIVTNGTADNQLGKIQQTGLAEAVDVYALSGVEGIRKPDVALFEIAAKRCGLTLAGGG
;
A
#
# COMPACT_ATOMS: atom_id res chain seq x y z
N MET A 1 -9.08 -12.44 -23.77
CA MET A 1 -8.39 -11.56 -22.80
C MET A 1 -9.37 -10.72 -21.99
N ASP A 2 -10.52 -10.35 -22.56
CA ASP A 2 -11.49 -9.43 -21.96
C ASP A 2 -12.03 -9.85 -20.58
N TRP A 3 -12.26 -11.14 -20.36
CA TRP A 3 -12.72 -11.65 -19.05
C TRP A 3 -11.70 -11.40 -17.93
N LEU A 4 -10.41 -11.59 -18.19
CA LEU A 4 -9.37 -11.42 -17.18
C LEU A 4 -9.25 -9.94 -16.78
N VAL A 5 -9.34 -9.05 -17.77
CA VAL A 5 -9.28 -7.60 -17.57
C VAL A 5 -10.55 -7.07 -16.91
N ALA A 6 -11.72 -7.65 -17.19
CA ALA A 6 -12.96 -7.36 -16.49
C ALA A 6 -12.87 -7.79 -15.02
N LEU A 7 -12.41 -9.02 -14.77
CA LEU A 7 -12.24 -9.54 -13.42
C LEU A 7 -11.28 -8.70 -12.57
N ASP A 8 -10.22 -8.17 -13.18
CA ASP A 8 -9.28 -7.27 -12.51
C ASP A 8 -9.92 -5.91 -12.17
N ARG A 9 -10.74 -5.38 -13.10
CA ARG A 9 -11.44 -4.10 -12.95
C ARG A 9 -12.59 -4.14 -11.94
N ASP A 10 -13.23 -5.29 -11.76
CA ASP A 10 -14.32 -5.49 -10.78
C ASP A 10 -13.83 -5.41 -9.33
N GLY A 11 -12.54 -5.16 -9.10
CA GLY A 11 -12.03 -4.78 -7.80
C GLY A 11 -12.06 -5.93 -6.80
N VAL A 12 -11.89 -7.18 -7.27
CA VAL A 12 -11.79 -8.37 -6.40
C VAL A 12 -10.85 -8.03 -5.24
N PRO A 13 -11.36 -8.00 -4.00
CA PRO A 13 -10.76 -7.19 -2.92
C PRO A 13 -9.39 -7.70 -2.48
N HIS A 14 -9.05 -8.94 -2.86
CA HIS A 14 -7.79 -9.59 -2.58
C HIS A 14 -7.28 -10.31 -3.83
N ARG A 15 -6.00 -10.14 -4.15
CA ARG A 15 -5.35 -10.83 -5.27
C ARG A 15 -5.44 -12.35 -5.15
N GLU A 16 -5.43 -12.88 -3.93
CA GLU A 16 -5.70 -14.30 -3.67
C GLU A 16 -7.04 -14.77 -4.25
N ALA A 17 -8.13 -14.01 -4.04
CA ALA A 17 -9.44 -14.32 -4.61
C ALA A 17 -9.47 -14.20 -6.16
N PHE A 18 -8.65 -13.30 -6.72
CA PHE A 18 -8.45 -13.23 -8.17
C PHE A 18 -7.76 -14.51 -8.69
N PHE A 19 -6.71 -14.98 -8.01
CA PHE A 19 -6.03 -16.23 -8.34
C PHE A 19 -6.91 -17.47 -8.11
N ALA A 20 -7.83 -17.45 -7.14
CA ALA A 20 -8.82 -18.51 -6.96
C ALA A 20 -9.74 -18.65 -8.19
N LYS A 21 -10.22 -17.53 -8.75
CA LYS A 21 -11.04 -17.52 -9.97
C LYS A 21 -10.25 -17.92 -11.22
N LEU A 22 -8.96 -17.56 -11.28
CA LEU A 22 -8.08 -18.05 -12.33
C LEU A 22 -7.94 -19.58 -12.28
N ARG A 23 -7.65 -20.11 -11.09
CA ARG A 23 -7.51 -21.54 -10.84
C ARG A 23 -8.76 -22.30 -11.26
N GLU A 24 -9.94 -21.82 -10.84
CA GLU A 24 -11.23 -22.42 -11.20
C GLU A 24 -11.45 -22.42 -12.71
N ARG A 25 -11.27 -21.27 -13.37
CA ARG A 25 -11.52 -21.12 -14.80
C ARG A 25 -10.58 -21.96 -15.67
N PHE A 26 -9.30 -22.00 -15.31
CA PHE A 26 -8.26 -22.67 -16.10
C PHE A 26 -7.94 -24.08 -15.59
N MET A 27 -8.66 -24.55 -14.57
CA MET A 27 -8.45 -25.86 -13.94
C MET A 27 -6.99 -26.09 -13.52
N LEU A 28 -6.38 -25.06 -12.93
CA LEU A 28 -4.97 -25.11 -12.53
C LEU A 28 -4.80 -26.08 -11.33
N PRO A 29 -3.85 -27.02 -11.40
CA PRO A 29 -3.63 -27.99 -10.32
C PRO A 29 -3.01 -27.36 -9.08
N GLU A 30 -2.26 -26.26 -9.22
CA GLU A 30 -1.56 -25.61 -8.13
C GLU A 30 -2.54 -24.99 -7.11
N PRO A 31 -2.22 -25.06 -5.80
CA PRO A 31 -2.90 -24.28 -4.79
C PRO A 31 -2.86 -22.78 -5.09
N VAL A 32 -3.92 -22.05 -4.71
CA VAL A 32 -4.01 -20.59 -4.90
C VAL A 32 -2.80 -19.86 -4.31
N GLU A 33 -2.32 -20.31 -3.16
CA GLU A 33 -1.15 -19.75 -2.49
C GLU A 33 0.14 -19.90 -3.32
N GLU A 34 0.31 -21.01 -4.05
CA GLU A 34 1.45 -21.23 -4.94
C GLU A 34 1.37 -20.39 -6.22
N LEU A 35 0.15 -20.11 -6.72
CA LEU A 35 -0.06 -19.22 -7.86
C LEU A 35 0.15 -17.74 -7.48
N TRP A 36 -0.34 -17.34 -6.32
CA TRP A 36 -0.28 -15.96 -5.83
C TRP A 36 1.11 -15.57 -5.34
N ARG A 37 1.83 -16.47 -4.64
CA ARG A 37 3.11 -16.16 -4.00
C ARG A 37 4.15 -15.55 -4.95
N PRO A 38 4.47 -16.13 -6.12
CA PRO A 38 5.44 -15.56 -7.05
C PRO A 38 5.02 -14.20 -7.61
N TYR A 39 3.72 -14.02 -7.85
CA TYR A 39 3.20 -12.73 -8.26
C TYR A 39 3.43 -11.68 -7.17
N ARG A 40 3.12 -12.00 -5.91
CA ARG A 40 3.28 -11.08 -4.77
C ARG A 40 4.72 -10.68 -4.53
N THR A 41 5.67 -11.60 -4.69
CA THR A 41 7.09 -11.32 -4.51
C THR A 41 7.66 -10.50 -5.67
N ARG A 42 7.16 -10.70 -6.90
CA ARG A 42 7.63 -9.97 -8.08
C ARG A 42 7.04 -8.57 -8.21
N MET A 43 5.77 -8.38 -7.83
CA MET A 43 5.03 -7.15 -8.03
C MET A 43 5.74 -5.88 -7.49
N PRO A 44 6.35 -5.87 -6.29
CA PRO A 44 7.13 -4.74 -5.80
C PRO A 44 8.19 -4.21 -6.77
N TYR A 45 8.82 -5.08 -7.56
CA TYR A 45 9.88 -4.71 -8.51
C TYR A 45 9.34 -4.19 -9.83
N LEU A 46 8.02 -4.26 -10.05
CA LEU A 46 7.36 -3.83 -11.27
C LEU A 46 6.64 -2.49 -11.10
N VAL A 47 6.43 -2.04 -9.86
CA VAL A 47 5.86 -0.72 -9.59
C VAL A 47 6.93 0.36 -9.71
N ARG A 48 6.51 1.55 -10.15
CA ARG A 48 7.37 2.73 -10.19
C ARG A 48 6.66 3.89 -9.52
N CYS A 49 7.39 4.67 -8.73
CA CYS A 49 6.94 6.00 -8.35
C CYS A 49 7.20 6.95 -9.51
N ARG A 50 6.25 7.83 -9.79
CA ARG A 50 6.52 8.96 -10.66
C ARG A 50 7.41 9.95 -9.92
N PRO A 51 8.50 10.46 -10.51
CA PRO A 51 9.41 11.40 -9.84
C PRO A 51 8.68 12.60 -9.20
N GLU A 52 7.64 13.11 -9.86
CA GLU A 52 6.87 14.26 -9.40
C GLU A 52 6.13 14.00 -8.09
N VAL A 53 5.81 12.73 -7.78
CA VAL A 53 5.25 12.34 -6.49
C VAL A 53 6.31 12.50 -5.40
N LEU A 54 7.53 12.01 -5.63
CA LEU A 54 8.63 12.13 -4.67
C LEU A 54 8.99 13.59 -4.44
N ASP A 55 9.06 14.39 -5.50
CA ASP A 55 9.33 15.83 -5.42
C ASP A 55 8.23 16.56 -4.63
N GLY A 56 6.97 16.22 -4.87
CA GLY A 56 5.84 16.77 -4.13
C GLY A 56 5.91 16.45 -2.63
N LEU A 57 6.21 15.20 -2.27
CA LEU A 57 6.38 14.77 -0.88
C LEU A 57 7.56 15.49 -0.20
N ALA A 58 8.69 15.62 -0.90
CA ALA A 58 9.85 16.35 -0.40
C ALA A 58 9.52 17.82 -0.13
N ARG A 59 8.78 18.48 -1.04
CA ARG A 59 8.32 19.86 -0.85
C ARG A 59 7.38 20.01 0.34
N LEU A 60 6.42 19.10 0.52
CA LEU A 60 5.50 19.12 1.68
C LEU A 60 6.25 19.03 3.01
N ARG A 61 7.27 18.17 3.09
CA ARG A 61 8.10 18.03 4.29
C ARG A 61 9.00 19.25 4.51
N ALA A 62 9.55 19.84 3.45
CA ALA A 62 10.42 21.01 3.53
C ALA A 62 9.68 22.30 3.93
N THR A 63 8.44 22.51 3.47
CA THR A 63 7.64 23.68 3.87
C THR A 63 7.28 23.65 5.34
N GLY A 64 7.14 22.45 5.90
CA GLY A 64 6.90 22.24 7.32
C GLY A 64 8.09 22.60 8.22
N TRP A 65 9.34 22.50 7.75
CA TRP A 65 10.53 22.77 8.56
C TRP A 65 10.65 24.23 9.02
N ARG A 66 10.02 25.18 8.32
CA ARG A 66 10.09 26.62 8.63
C ARG A 66 9.13 27.05 9.74
N VAL A 67 8.27 26.15 10.23
CA VAL A 67 7.31 26.38 11.32
C VAL A 67 7.46 25.23 12.32
N ALA A 68 7.38 25.49 13.62
CA ALA A 68 7.47 24.44 14.66
C ALA A 68 6.38 23.34 14.54
N THR A 69 5.40 23.51 13.64
CA THR A 69 4.25 22.64 13.36
C THR A 69 4.22 22.20 11.90
N GLY A 70 5.34 21.72 11.36
CA GLY A 70 5.42 21.27 9.97
C GLY A 70 4.52 20.08 9.63
N TRP A 71 4.15 19.94 8.36
CA TRP A 71 3.36 18.81 7.86
C TRP A 71 4.10 17.48 8.09
N ARG A 72 3.38 16.49 8.64
CA ARG A 72 3.82 15.10 8.70
C ARG A 72 3.18 14.31 7.57
N VAL A 73 3.97 13.52 6.87
CA VAL A 73 3.51 12.70 5.74
C VAL A 73 3.54 11.24 6.14
N ALA A 74 2.38 10.57 6.02
CA ALA A 74 2.25 9.15 6.31
C ALA A 74 1.61 8.39 5.14
N ILE A 75 2.03 7.14 4.92
CA ILE A 75 1.35 6.21 4.01
C ILE A 75 0.45 5.28 4.83
N VAL A 76 -0.85 5.28 4.52
CA VAL A 76 -1.81 4.33 5.10
C VAL A 76 -2.36 3.45 3.99
N THR A 77 -2.06 2.16 4.01
CA THR A 77 -2.37 1.28 2.86
C THR A 77 -2.86 -0.11 3.24
N ASN A 78 -3.75 -0.65 2.41
CA ASN A 78 -4.27 -1.98 2.54
C ASN A 78 -3.46 -2.97 1.71
N GLY A 79 -3.21 -4.17 2.22
CA GLY A 79 -2.55 -5.24 1.49
C GLY A 79 -1.67 -6.10 2.40
N THR A 80 -1.12 -7.18 1.86
CA THR A 80 -0.17 -8.03 2.59
C THR A 80 1.10 -7.26 2.93
N ALA A 81 1.67 -7.56 4.10
CA ALA A 81 2.80 -6.82 4.65
C ALA A 81 3.99 -6.80 3.68
N ASP A 82 4.40 -7.97 3.18
CA ASP A 82 5.54 -8.14 2.27
C ASP A 82 5.38 -7.38 0.94
N ASN A 83 4.20 -7.46 0.32
CA ASN A 83 3.92 -6.78 -0.93
C ASN A 83 3.90 -5.26 -0.77
N GLN A 84 3.19 -4.74 0.24
CA GLN A 84 3.08 -3.29 0.41
C GLN A 84 4.37 -2.67 0.91
N LEU A 85 5.08 -3.34 1.83
CA LEU A 85 6.41 -2.90 2.27
C LEU A 85 7.41 -2.92 1.11
N GLY A 86 7.43 -4.00 0.33
CA GLY A 86 8.27 -4.11 -0.86
C GLY A 86 8.00 -2.96 -1.84
N LYS A 87 6.74 -2.63 -2.11
CA LYS A 87 6.40 -1.49 -2.99
C LYS A 87 6.93 -0.17 -2.42
N ILE A 88 6.73 0.09 -1.13
CA ILE A 88 7.21 1.32 -0.48
C ILE A 88 8.75 1.44 -0.60
N GLN A 89 9.47 0.35 -0.41
CA GLN A 89 10.93 0.31 -0.55
C GLN A 89 11.38 0.49 -2.01
N GLN A 90 10.84 -0.28 -2.95
CA GLN A 90 11.25 -0.25 -4.36
C GLN A 90 10.89 1.07 -5.07
N THR A 91 9.99 1.86 -4.50
CA THR A 91 9.55 3.14 -5.06
C THR A 91 10.25 4.36 -4.45
N GLY A 92 11.16 4.17 -3.47
CA GLY A 92 11.80 5.25 -2.72
C GLY A 92 10.83 6.02 -1.81
N LEU A 93 9.62 5.49 -1.60
CA LEU A 93 8.62 6.10 -0.73
C LEU A 93 8.96 5.93 0.75
N ALA A 94 9.76 4.91 1.10
CA ALA A 94 10.18 4.68 2.49
C ALA A 94 10.94 5.90 3.06
N GLU A 95 11.77 6.52 2.24
CA GLU A 95 12.59 7.67 2.59
C GLU A 95 11.85 9.01 2.39
N ALA A 96 10.84 9.01 1.50
CA ALA A 96 10.08 10.20 1.14
C ALA A 96 9.00 10.58 2.18
N VAL A 97 8.61 9.67 3.08
CA VAL A 97 7.57 9.89 4.09
C VAL A 97 8.14 9.75 5.50
N ASP A 98 7.42 10.22 6.52
CA ASP A 98 7.86 10.11 7.91
C ASP A 98 7.54 8.72 8.48
N VAL A 99 6.35 8.18 8.14
CA VAL A 99 5.89 6.88 8.64
C VAL A 99 4.99 6.16 7.63
N TYR A 100 4.77 4.87 7.85
CA TYR A 100 3.74 4.10 7.14
C TYR A 100 3.00 3.15 8.10
N ALA A 101 1.73 2.88 7.78
CA ALA A 101 0.87 1.91 8.45
C ALA A 101 0.27 0.97 7.39
N LEU A 102 0.52 -0.33 7.55
CA LEU A 102 0.16 -1.35 6.57
C LEU A 102 -0.87 -2.29 7.19
N SER A 103 -2.04 -2.46 6.55
CA SER A 103 -3.08 -3.31 7.13
C SER A 103 -2.63 -4.74 7.39
N GLY A 104 -1.76 -5.29 6.54
CA GLY A 104 -1.22 -6.64 6.71
C GLY A 104 -0.25 -6.80 7.87
N VAL A 105 0.28 -5.69 8.40
CA VAL A 105 1.10 -5.69 9.64
C VAL A 105 0.20 -5.46 10.85
N GLU A 106 -0.69 -4.47 10.76
CA GLU A 106 -1.51 -4.06 11.92
C GLU A 106 -2.74 -4.95 12.16
N GLY A 107 -3.11 -5.79 11.20
CA GLY A 107 -4.36 -6.57 11.25
C GLY A 107 -5.64 -5.73 11.09
N ILE A 108 -5.51 -4.41 10.91
CA ILE A 108 -6.60 -3.44 10.78
C ILE A 108 -6.59 -2.87 9.36
N ARG A 109 -7.75 -2.79 8.71
CA ARG A 109 -7.85 -2.37 7.30
C ARG A 109 -8.71 -1.11 7.17
N LYS A 110 -8.32 -0.19 6.27
CA LYS A 110 -9.23 0.89 5.85
C LYS A 110 -10.55 0.29 5.32
N PRO A 111 -11.71 0.89 5.63
CA PRO A 111 -11.89 2.25 6.16
C PRO A 111 -11.84 2.40 7.68
N ASP A 112 -11.45 1.37 8.44
CA ASP A 112 -11.31 1.49 9.89
C ASP A 112 -10.32 2.62 10.25
N VAL A 113 -10.79 3.56 11.09
CA VAL A 113 -10.05 4.74 11.52
C VAL A 113 -8.81 4.39 12.33
N ALA A 114 -8.80 3.25 13.03
CA ALA A 114 -7.70 2.84 13.88
C ALA A 114 -6.36 2.70 13.10
N LEU A 115 -6.41 2.36 11.80
CA LEU A 115 -5.19 2.31 10.98
C LEU A 115 -4.61 3.72 10.73
N PHE A 116 -5.46 4.75 10.64
CA PHE A 116 -5.03 6.14 10.54
C PHE A 116 -4.51 6.66 11.88
N GLU A 117 -5.12 6.25 12.99
CA GLU A 117 -4.65 6.59 14.34
C GLU A 117 -3.25 6.03 14.60
N ILE A 118 -2.98 4.80 14.15
CA ILE A 118 -1.64 4.20 14.21
C ILE A 118 -0.63 5.07 13.46
N ALA A 119 -0.96 5.52 12.25
CA ALA A 119 -0.09 6.39 11.47
C ALA A 119 0.15 7.75 12.15
N ALA A 120 -0.91 8.40 12.64
CA ALA A 120 -0.80 9.67 13.37
C ALA A 120 0.07 9.52 14.63
N LYS A 121 -0.14 8.46 15.42
CA LYS A 121 0.64 8.17 16.62
C LYS A 121 2.12 7.97 16.30
N ARG A 122 2.44 7.26 15.21
CA ARG A 122 3.84 7.11 14.75
C ARG A 122 4.48 8.44 14.35
N CYS A 123 3.69 9.40 13.88
CA CYS A 123 4.13 10.77 13.62
C CYS A 123 4.23 11.64 14.90
N GLY A 124 3.90 11.11 16.08
CA GLY A 124 3.80 11.89 17.32
C GLY A 124 2.59 12.83 17.36
N LEU A 125 1.57 12.56 16.55
CA LEU A 125 0.35 13.36 16.42
C LEU A 125 -0.89 12.56 16.85
N THR A 126 -2.02 13.25 16.94
CA THR A 126 -3.35 12.64 17.07
C THR A 126 -4.23 13.09 15.91
N LEU A 127 -5.29 12.34 15.59
CA LEU A 127 -6.26 12.77 14.56
C LEU A 127 -7.17 13.92 15.04
N ALA A 128 -7.13 14.27 16.33
CA ALA A 128 -8.02 15.28 16.93
C ALA A 128 -7.81 16.70 16.37
N GLY A 129 -6.68 16.96 15.72
CA GLY A 129 -6.39 18.26 15.08
C GLY A 129 -7.02 18.46 13.71
N GLY A 130 -7.54 17.40 13.06
CA GLY A 130 -7.92 17.47 11.65
C GLY A 130 -6.73 17.78 10.72
N GLY A 131 -6.96 17.70 9.41
CA GLY A 131 -6.05 18.18 8.36
C GLY A 131 -6.69 19.32 7.59
#